data_AF-A0AAW0F3R1-F1
#
_entry.id   AF-A0AAW0F3R1-F1
#
_cell.length_a   1.000
_cell.length_b   1.000
_cell.length_c   1.000
_cell.angle_alpha   90.00
_cell.angle_beta   90.00
_cell.angle_gamma   90.00
#
_symmetry.space_group_name_H-M   'P 1'
#
loop_
_entity.id
_entity.type
_entity.pdbx_description
1 polymer ?
#
loop_
_entity_poly.entity_id
_entity_poly.type
_entity_poly.pdbx_seq_one_letter_code
_entity_poly.pdbx_strand_id
1 'polypeptide(L)' 'MPSPAVAKMRARSRSNLPRLTEEEKLRRREERENKKSAIPQWLVWSMIAIVVGSSLVNMYFSVVQSPKMSD' A
#
# COMPACT_ATOMS: atom_id res chain seq x y z
N MET A 1 13.59 -38.11 -20.82
CA MET A 1 13.34 -37.50 -19.50
C MET A 1 11.91 -36.96 -19.49
N PRO A 2 11.10 -37.17 -18.43
CA PRO A 2 9.72 -36.70 -18.40
C PRO A 2 9.65 -35.17 -18.42
N SER A 3 8.65 -34.60 -19.10
CA SER A 3 8.52 -33.15 -19.25
C SER A 3 8.27 -32.47 -17.88
N PRO A 4 8.75 -31.24 -17.67
CA PRO A 4 8.63 -30.53 -16.39
C PRO A 4 7.16 -30.29 -15.97
N ALA A 5 6.25 -30.25 -16.94
CA ALA A 5 4.81 -30.14 -16.70
C ALA A 5 4.23 -31.42 -16.06
N VAL A 6 4.62 -32.59 -16.58
CA VAL A 6 4.17 -33.90 -16.07
C VAL A 6 4.75 -34.18 -14.69
N ALA A 7 6.01 -33.79 -14.44
CA ALA A 7 6.62 -33.87 -13.12
C ALA A 7 5.89 -32.99 -12.07
N LYS A 8 5.51 -31.75 -12.45
CA LYS A 8 4.72 -30.85 -11.59
C LYS A 8 3.31 -31.37 -11.32
N MET A 9 2.63 -31.99 -12.28
CA MET A 9 1.32 -32.61 -12.06
C MET A 9 1.39 -33.78 -11.06
N ARG A 10 2.40 -34.65 -11.22
CA ARG A 10 2.59 -35.82 -10.35
C ARG A 10 3.00 -35.46 -8.93
N ALA A 11 3.71 -34.34 -8.75
CA ALA A 11 4.03 -33.80 -7.43
C ALA A 11 2.77 -33.26 -6.72
N ARG A 12 1.89 -32.56 -7.45
CA ARG A 12 0.62 -32.05 -6.91
C ARG A 12 -0.37 -33.14 -6.52
N SER A 13 -0.40 -34.24 -7.27
CA SER A 13 -1.28 -35.38 -6.94
C SER A 13 -0.80 -36.17 -5.72
N ARG A 14 0.49 -36.05 -5.36
CA ARG A 14 1.08 -36.71 -4.18
C ARG A 14 1.06 -35.84 -2.92
N SER A 15 0.96 -34.52 -3.08
CA SER A 15 0.75 -33.63 -1.95
C SER A 15 -0.72 -33.71 -1.52
N ASN A 16 -1.01 -34.51 -0.49
CA ASN A 16 -2.21 -34.32 0.31
C ASN A 16 -2.16 -32.89 0.85
N LEU A 17 -2.96 -31.99 0.26
CA LEU A 17 -3.07 -30.62 0.75
C LEU A 17 -3.57 -30.71 2.20
N PRO A 18 -2.81 -30.19 3.18
CA PRO A 18 -3.31 -30.12 4.54
C PRO A 18 -4.63 -29.34 4.50
N ARG A 19 -5.68 -29.89 5.13
CA ARG A 19 -6.93 -29.18 5.34
C ARG A 19 -6.59 -27.94 6.16
N LEU A 20 -6.45 -26.80 5.49
CA LEU A 20 -6.26 -25.51 6.14
C LEU A 20 -7.42 -25.33 7.12
N THR A 21 -7.09 -25.20 8.40
CA THR A 21 -8.04 -24.81 9.44
C THR A 21 -8.65 -23.45 9.07
N GLU A 22 -9.90 -23.22 9.47
CA GLU A 22 -10.66 -22.01 9.11
C GLU A 22 -9.91 -20.72 9.48
N GLU A 23 -9.14 -20.74 10.57
CA GLU A 23 -8.29 -19.63 11.04
C GLU A 23 -7.15 -19.27 10.06
N GLU A 24 -6.51 -20.26 9.44
CA GLU A 24 -5.43 -20.03 8.47
C GLU A 24 -5.97 -19.47 7.14
N LYS A 25 -7.23 -19.80 6.79
CA LYS A 25 -7.91 -19.20 5.63
C LYS A 25 -8.23 -17.72 5.87
N LEU A 26 -8.64 -17.38 7.09
CA LEU A 26 -8.92 -16.00 7.51
C LEU A 26 -7.64 -15.15 7.47
N ARG A 27 -6.54 -15.62 8.07
CA ARG A 27 -5.24 -14.90 8.01
C ARG A 27 -4.76 -14.66 6.58
N ARG A 28 -4.93 -15.63 5.67
CA ARG A 28 -4.55 -15.42 4.26
C ARG A 28 -5.46 -14.42 3.53
N ARG A 29 -6.71 -14.24 3.95
CA ARG A 29 -7.58 -13.20 3.41
C ARG A 29 -7.16 -11.83 3.91
N GLU A 30 -6.92 -11.69 5.22
CA GLU A 30 -6.41 -10.47 5.83
C GLU A 30 -5.06 -10.06 5.22
N GLU A 31 -4.13 -10.99 5.02
CA GLU A 31 -2.85 -10.70 4.36
C GLU A 31 -3.01 -10.28 2.90
N ARG A 32 -4.03 -10.77 2.19
CA ARG A 32 -4.34 -10.38 0.80
C ARG A 32 -5.02 -9.02 0.75
N GLU A 33 -5.84 -8.71 1.74
CA GLU A 33 -6.53 -7.43 1.86
C GLU A 33 -5.55 -6.34 2.29
N ASN A 34 -4.70 -6.57 3.29
CA ASN A 34 -3.65 -5.62 3.69
C ASN A 34 -2.65 -5.31 2.56
N LYS A 35 -2.33 -6.29 1.71
CA LYS A 35 -1.46 -6.07 0.55
C LYS A 35 -2.14 -5.28 -0.57
N LYS A 36 -3.47 -5.37 -0.70
CA LYS A 36 -4.25 -4.54 -1.64
C LYS A 36 -4.47 -3.13 -1.11
N SER A 37 -4.55 -2.97 0.20
CA SER A 37 -4.77 -1.69 0.89
C SER A 37 -3.47 -0.92 1.18
N ALA A 38 -2.31 -1.43 0.76
CA ALA A 38 -1.04 -0.75 0.95
C ALA A 38 -0.99 0.49 0.05
N ILE A 39 -1.39 1.64 0.62
CA ILE A 39 -1.28 2.94 -0.02
C ILE A 39 0.17 3.12 -0.49
N PRO A 40 0.42 3.45 -1.77
CA PRO A 40 1.78 3.62 -2.26
C PRO A 40 2.51 4.68 -1.45
N GLN A 41 3.75 4.39 -1.05
CA GLN A 41 4.53 5.31 -0.22
C GLN A 41 4.72 6.67 -0.91
N TRP A 42 4.85 6.70 -2.24
CA TRP A 42 4.92 7.94 -3.02
C TRP A 42 3.65 8.81 -2.90
N LEU A 43 2.49 8.18 -2.74
CA LEU A 43 1.21 8.88 -2.58
C LEU A 43 1.16 9.58 -1.22
N VAL A 44 1.63 8.91 -0.17
CA VAL A 44 1.78 9.51 1.17
C VAL A 44 2.73 10.70 1.13
N TRP A 45 3.90 10.56 0.50
CA TRP A 45 4.85 11.67 0.33
C TRP A 45 4.27 12.83 -0.48
N SER A 46 3.51 12.55 -1.53
CA SER A 46 2.86 13.59 -2.34
C SER A 46 1.83 14.37 -1.53
N MET A 47 1.04 13.70 -0.69
CA MET A 47 0.05 14.33 0.16
C MET A 47 0.70 15.24 1.20
N ILE A 48 1.81 14.79 1.81
CA ILE A 48 2.60 15.60 2.74
C ILE A 48 3.17 16.84 2.04
N ALA A 49 3.76 16.67 0.85
CA ALA A 49 4.33 17.78 0.08
C ALA A 49 3.28 18.83 -0.30
N ILE A 50 2.06 18.40 -0.69
CA ILE A 50 0.95 19.30 -1.01
C ILE A 50 0.54 20.11 0.21
N VAL A 51 0.32 19.47 1.37
CA VAL A 51 -0.13 20.16 2.60
C VAL A 51 0.92 21.16 3.10
N VAL A 52 2.19 20.78 3.10
CA VAL A 52 3.28 21.65 3.54
C VAL A 52 3.47 22.80 2.54
N GLY A 53 3.47 22.49 1.24
CA GLY A 53 3.57 23.48 0.17
C GLY A 53 2.43 24.50 0.21
N SER A 54 1.18 24.04 0.35
CA SER A 54 0.03 24.94 0.47
C SER A 54 0.09 25.81 1.71
N SER A 55 0.55 25.26 2.84
CA SER A 55 0.70 26.03 4.08
C SER A 55 1.77 27.12 3.96
N LEU A 56 2.91 26.82 3.34
CA LEU A 56 3.98 27.79 3.10
C LEU A 56 3.54 28.90 2.15
N VAL A 57 2.85 28.55 1.06
CA VAL A 57 2.32 29.54 0.11
C VAL A 57 1.26 30.41 0.78
N ASN A 58 0.35 29.81 1.56
CA ASN A 58 -0.66 30.55 2.29
C ASN A 58 -0.05 31.51 3.33
N MET A 59 1.00 31.06 4.03
CA MET A 59 1.76 31.90 4.96
C MET A 59 2.49 33.05 4.24
N TYR A 60 3.10 32.77 3.09
CA TYR A 60 3.75 33.79 2.28
C TYR A 60 2.76 34.85 1.82
N PHE A 61 1.62 34.45 1.26
CA PHE A 61 0.57 35.40 0.89
C PHE A 61 0.02 36.14 2.10
N SER A 62 -0.18 35.47 3.24
CA SER A 62 -0.65 36.12 4.47
C SER A 62 0.30 37.20 4.99
N VAL A 63 1.62 36.98 4.85
CA VAL A 63 2.65 37.93 5.28
C VAL A 63 2.85 39.05 4.25
N VAL A 64 2.84 38.72 2.95
CA VAL A 64 3.08 39.69 1.87
C VAL A 64 1.86 40.56 1.60
N GLN A 65 0.65 40.01 1.72
CA GLN A 65 -0.62 40.76 1.62
C GLN A 65 -1.08 41.30 2.96
N SER A 66 -0.38 41.02 4.06
CA SER A 66 -0.68 41.69 5.33
C SER A 66 -0.47 43.19 5.12
N PRO A 67 -1.53 44.02 5.23
CA PRO A 67 -1.34 45.44 5.21
C PRO A 67 -0.47 45.76 6.42
N LYS A 68 0.75 46.26 6.18
CA LYS A 68 1.50 46.93 7.24
C LYS A 68 0.58 48.07 7.69
N MET A 69 -0.03 47.92 8.86
CA MET A 69 -0.59 49.03 9.60
C MET A 69 0.61 49.93 9.93
N SER A 70 0.93 50.82 8.99
CA SER A 70 1.82 51.93 9.21
C SER A 70 1.03 52.94 10.04
N ASP A 71 1.20 52.86 11.35
CA ASP A 71 1.15 54.03 12.24
C ASP A 71 2.58 54.54 12.42
#